data_AF-A0A671F697-F1
#
_entry.id   AF-A0A671F697-F1
#
_cell.length_a   1.000
_cell.length_b   1.000
_cell.length_c   1.000
_cell.angle_alpha   90.00
_cell.angle_beta   90.00
_cell.angle_gamma   90.00
#
_symmetry.space_group_name_H-M   'P 1'
#
loop_
_entity.id
_entity.type
_entity.pdbx_description
1 polymer ?
#
loop_
_entity_poly.entity_id
_entity_poly.type
_entity_poly.pdbx_seq_one_letter_code
_entity_poly.pdbx_strand_id
1 'polypeptide(L)'
;MASRRAQGDGLTSSRWDGNTEKADFNAKRKKKVAEIHQALNSDPTDVAALRRMAISEGGLLTDEIRQKVWPKLLDVDASDPPPTAAGKDLRQSKDYQQVLLDVRRSLRRFPPGMPEEQRAGLQEDLIDIILLILERNPQLHYYQGYHDIVVTFLLVVGKRLATSLVEKLSTHHLRDFMDPTMDNTKHILNYLMPIIDQVNPELHDFMQRAEVGTIFALSWLITWFGHVLSDFRHVVRLYDFFLACHPLMPIYFAAVIVLYREQEVQDCDCDMASVHHLLSQIPQDLPYETLISRAGDLFVQFPSSKLAEKAAAQQQSVKTAASTFKDFELASAQQRPDMVLRQRFRGLLQPEERTKDVLTKPRTNRFVKLAVMGLTVALGAAALAVVKSALEWAPKFQLQLFP
;
A
#
# COMPACT_ATOMS: atom_id res chain seq x y z
N MET A 1 13.68 2.86 -80.60
CA MET A 1 14.14 1.47 -80.37
C MET A 1 14.46 1.28 -78.90
N ALA A 2 13.84 0.26 -78.32
CA ALA A 2 13.82 -0.22 -76.94
C ALA A 2 15.01 0.09 -76.01
N SER A 3 14.62 0.60 -74.84
CA SER A 3 15.33 0.56 -73.55
C SER A 3 15.49 -0.90 -73.06
N ARG A 4 16.68 -1.29 -72.58
CA ARG A 4 16.91 -2.58 -71.91
C ARG A 4 16.94 -2.38 -70.40
N ARG A 5 15.90 -2.88 -69.74
CA ARG A 5 15.83 -3.20 -68.30
C ARG A 5 16.81 -4.32 -67.97
N ALA A 6 17.53 -4.18 -66.85
CA ALA A 6 18.11 -5.30 -66.14
C ALA A 6 17.21 -5.66 -64.94
N GLN A 7 16.71 -6.90 -64.95
CA GLN A 7 16.30 -7.68 -63.78
C GLN A 7 17.56 -7.86 -62.90
N GLY A 8 17.54 -7.94 -61.57
CA GLY A 8 16.51 -8.35 -60.63
C GLY A 8 17.21 -9.29 -59.65
N ASP A 9 17.49 -8.82 -58.43
CA ASP A 9 17.86 -9.69 -57.30
C ASP A 9 17.02 -9.26 -56.10
N GLY A 10 16.09 -10.15 -55.75
CA GLY A 10 15.18 -9.96 -54.63
C GLY A 10 15.88 -10.26 -53.32
N LEU A 11 16.12 -9.21 -52.52
CA LEU A 11 16.25 -9.39 -51.09
C LEU A 11 14.87 -9.61 -50.49
N THR A 12 14.72 -10.79 -49.89
CA THR A 12 13.60 -11.24 -49.08
C THR A 12 13.22 -10.18 -48.05
N SER A 13 12.12 -9.48 -48.30
CA SER A 13 11.40 -8.71 -47.29
C SER A 13 10.95 -9.69 -46.21
N SER A 14 11.61 -9.64 -45.05
CA SER A 14 11.12 -10.28 -43.82
C SER A 14 9.77 -9.66 -43.50
N ARG A 15 8.71 -10.38 -43.83
CA ARG A 15 7.35 -10.09 -43.38
C ARG A 15 7.35 -10.30 -41.87
N TRP A 16 7.50 -9.21 -41.12
CA TRP A 16 7.31 -9.21 -39.66
C TRP A 16 5.86 -9.60 -39.39
N ASP A 17 5.65 -10.85 -38.99
CA ASP A 17 4.32 -11.40 -38.71
C ASP A 17 3.80 -10.86 -37.37
N GLY A 18 3.27 -9.63 -37.38
CA GLY A 18 2.62 -9.00 -36.22
C GLY A 18 1.40 -9.76 -35.68
N ASN A 19 0.96 -10.83 -36.35
CA ASN A 19 -0.06 -11.75 -35.85
C ASN A 19 0.52 -12.74 -34.80
N THR A 20 1.80 -13.11 -34.94
CA THR A 20 2.50 -14.02 -34.04
C THR A 20 2.85 -13.33 -32.72
N GLU A 21 3.29 -12.06 -32.78
CA GLU A 21 3.56 -11.24 -31.57
C GLU A 21 2.29 -10.97 -30.75
N LYS A 22 1.16 -10.68 -31.42
CA LYS A 22 -0.13 -10.51 -30.73
C LYS A 22 -0.63 -11.80 -30.08
N ALA A 23 -0.41 -12.94 -30.74
CA ALA A 23 -0.78 -14.24 -30.19
C ALA A 23 0.06 -14.59 -28.95
N ASP A 24 1.38 -14.34 -29.00
CA ASP A 24 2.30 -14.55 -27.87
C ASP A 24 1.98 -13.62 -26.69
N PHE A 25 1.70 -12.34 -26.94
CA PHE A 25 1.28 -11.39 -25.91
C PHE A 25 -0.01 -11.83 -25.20
N ASN A 26 -1.01 -12.28 -25.97
CA ASN A 26 -2.25 -12.80 -25.41
C ASN A 26 -2.04 -14.10 -24.61
N ALA A 27 -1.12 -14.97 -25.05
CA ALA A 27 -0.77 -16.18 -24.32
C ALA A 27 -0.09 -15.85 -22.98
N LYS A 28 0.89 -14.93 -22.97
CA LYS A 28 1.54 -14.42 -21.75
C LYS A 28 0.53 -13.81 -20.78
N ARG A 29 -0.39 -12.98 -21.27
CA ARG A 29 -1.47 -12.39 -20.46
C ARG A 29 -2.36 -13.46 -19.82
N LYS A 30 -2.80 -14.46 -20.59
CA LYS A 30 -3.63 -15.58 -20.07
C LYS A 30 -2.89 -16.39 -19.01
N LYS A 31 -1.62 -16.69 -19.24
CA LYS A 31 -0.76 -17.38 -18.27
C LYS A 31 -0.65 -16.58 -16.96
N LYS A 32 -0.38 -15.28 -17.04
CA LYS A 32 -0.29 -14.39 -15.87
C LYS A 32 -1.58 -14.35 -15.06
N VAL A 33 -2.74 -14.25 -15.73
CA VAL A 33 -4.06 -14.31 -15.05
C VAL A 33 -4.24 -15.64 -14.32
N ALA A 34 -3.88 -16.76 -14.94
CA ALA A 34 -3.98 -18.07 -14.32
C ALA A 34 -3.07 -18.19 -13.07
N GLU A 35 -1.84 -17.71 -13.15
CA GLU A 35 -0.91 -17.68 -12.01
C GLU A 35 -1.41 -16.82 -10.86
N ILE A 36 -2.00 -15.65 -11.15
CA ILE A 36 -2.61 -14.79 -10.12
C ILE A 36 -3.77 -15.51 -9.44
N HIS A 37 -4.66 -16.17 -10.19
CA HIS A 37 -5.77 -16.93 -9.61
C HIS A 37 -5.28 -18.12 -8.79
N GLN A 38 -4.23 -18.81 -9.24
CA GLN A 38 -3.62 -19.90 -8.48
C GLN A 38 -3.07 -19.39 -7.14
N ALA A 39 -2.35 -18.27 -7.14
CA ALA A 39 -1.82 -17.66 -5.92
C ALA A 39 -2.93 -17.22 -4.95
N LEU A 40 -4.01 -16.62 -5.47
CA LEU A 40 -5.20 -16.23 -4.68
C LEU A 40 -5.90 -17.43 -4.03
N ASN A 41 -5.97 -18.56 -4.73
CA ASN A 41 -6.68 -19.75 -4.28
C ASN A 41 -5.81 -20.73 -3.46
N SER A 42 -4.53 -20.39 -3.24
CA SER A 42 -3.62 -21.19 -2.40
C SER A 42 -3.96 -21.02 -0.91
N ASP A 43 -3.65 -22.03 -0.09
CA ASP A 43 -3.82 -22.00 1.37
C ASP A 43 -2.50 -22.30 2.10
N PRO A 44 -1.85 -21.30 2.75
CA PRO A 44 -2.24 -19.89 2.77
C PRO A 44 -2.07 -19.21 1.40
N THR A 45 -2.76 -18.08 1.19
CA THR A 45 -2.64 -17.27 -0.04
C THR A 45 -1.18 -16.92 -0.32
N ASP A 46 -0.69 -17.18 -1.54
CA ASP A 46 0.71 -16.89 -1.90
C ASP A 46 0.89 -15.40 -2.22
N VAL A 47 0.95 -14.57 -1.18
CA VAL A 47 1.14 -13.11 -1.29
C VAL A 47 2.48 -12.78 -1.97
N ALA A 48 3.50 -13.62 -1.80
CA ALA A 48 4.80 -13.42 -2.46
C ALA A 48 4.68 -13.56 -3.99
N ALA A 49 3.92 -14.54 -4.48
CA ALA A 49 3.59 -14.64 -5.91
C ALA A 49 2.79 -13.43 -6.39
N LEU A 50 1.80 -12.97 -5.62
CA LEU A 50 1.01 -11.79 -5.97
C LEU A 50 1.89 -10.52 -6.08
N ARG A 51 2.85 -10.33 -5.16
CA ARG A 51 3.84 -9.24 -5.25
C ARG A 51 4.68 -9.34 -6.52
N ARG A 52 5.21 -10.53 -6.84
CA ARG A 52 5.97 -10.75 -8.09
C ARG A 52 5.12 -10.42 -9.34
N MET A 53 3.85 -10.81 -9.33
CA MET A 53 2.93 -10.51 -10.45
C MET A 53 2.64 -9.01 -10.59
N ALA A 54 2.46 -8.30 -9.48
CA ALA A 54 2.25 -6.86 -9.46
C ALA A 54 3.48 -6.05 -9.88
N ILE A 55 4.69 -6.53 -9.57
CA ILE A 55 5.96 -5.92 -9.98
C ILE A 55 6.24 -6.17 -11.47
N SER A 56 6.07 -7.41 -11.93
CA SER A 56 6.34 -7.81 -13.32
C SER A 56 5.52 -7.05 -14.36
N GLU A 57 6.02 -7.03 -15.60
CA GLU A 57 5.47 -6.29 -16.74
C GLU A 57 3.93 -6.38 -16.84
N GLY A 58 3.27 -5.22 -16.98
CA GLY A 58 1.81 -5.10 -17.07
C GLY A 58 1.05 -5.19 -15.75
N GLY A 59 1.72 -5.45 -14.61
CA GLY A 59 1.12 -5.45 -13.28
C GLY A 59 -0.02 -6.46 -13.13
N LEU A 60 -1.11 -6.05 -12.47
CA LEU A 60 -2.25 -6.92 -12.16
C LEU A 60 -3.31 -7.00 -13.28
N LEU A 61 -3.07 -6.34 -14.41
CA LEU A 61 -3.84 -6.40 -15.67
C LEU A 61 -5.25 -5.80 -15.65
N THR A 62 -6.09 -6.08 -14.64
CA THR A 62 -7.49 -5.60 -14.60
C THR A 62 -7.95 -5.21 -13.20
N ASP A 63 -8.97 -4.35 -13.13
CA ASP A 63 -9.51 -3.85 -11.86
C ASP A 63 -10.21 -4.94 -11.05
N GLU A 64 -10.80 -5.95 -11.70
CA GLU A 64 -11.41 -7.10 -11.02
C GLU A 64 -10.36 -7.95 -10.29
N ILE A 65 -9.14 -8.03 -10.84
CA ILE A 65 -8.02 -8.68 -10.17
C ILE A 65 -7.54 -7.79 -9.01
N ARG A 66 -7.40 -6.47 -9.22
CA ARG A 66 -6.96 -5.52 -8.19
C ARG A 66 -7.87 -5.51 -6.97
N GLN A 67 -9.18 -5.59 -7.17
CA GLN A 67 -10.18 -5.74 -6.09
C GLN A 67 -9.92 -6.95 -5.18
N LYS A 68 -9.27 -8.00 -5.69
CA LYS A 68 -8.91 -9.20 -4.91
C LYS A 68 -7.49 -9.16 -4.38
N VAL A 69 -6.56 -8.56 -5.13
CA VAL A 69 -5.12 -8.62 -4.83
C VAL A 69 -4.64 -7.45 -3.98
N TRP A 70 -5.10 -6.21 -4.21
CA TRP A 70 -4.69 -5.06 -3.41
C TRP A 70 -4.94 -5.23 -1.91
N PRO A 71 -6.08 -5.81 -1.45
CA PRO A 71 -6.27 -6.12 -0.02
C PRO A 71 -5.22 -7.08 0.52
N LYS A 72 -4.81 -8.08 -0.26
CA LYS A 72 -3.77 -9.03 0.14
C LYS A 72 -2.40 -8.37 0.25
N LEU A 73 -2.06 -7.49 -0.70
CA LEU A 73 -0.82 -6.69 -0.65
C LEU A 73 -0.78 -5.75 0.56
N LEU A 74 -1.94 -5.16 0.90
CA LEU A 74 -2.06 -4.23 2.02
C LEU A 74 -2.30 -4.88 3.39
N ASP A 75 -2.41 -6.21 3.44
CA ASP A 75 -2.77 -6.95 4.65
C ASP A 75 -4.09 -6.47 5.27
N VAL A 76 -5.11 -6.34 4.42
CA VAL A 76 -6.48 -5.96 4.79
C VAL A 76 -7.43 -7.11 4.48
N ASP A 77 -8.21 -7.53 5.47
CA ASP A 77 -9.26 -8.51 5.28
C ASP A 77 -10.48 -7.84 4.63
N ALA A 78 -10.81 -8.28 3.41
CA ALA A 78 -11.98 -7.77 2.68
C ALA A 78 -13.33 -8.19 3.31
N SER A 79 -13.32 -9.14 4.25
CA SER A 79 -14.51 -9.57 5.00
C SER A 79 -14.80 -8.70 6.23
N ASP A 80 -13.86 -7.85 6.63
CA ASP A 80 -14.10 -6.93 7.74
C ASP A 80 -15.12 -5.86 7.35
N PRO A 81 -16.03 -5.49 8.27
CA PRO A 81 -17.00 -4.46 7.99
C PRO A 81 -16.27 -3.14 7.65
N PRO A 82 -16.80 -2.37 6.68
CA PRO A 82 -16.17 -1.12 6.32
C PRO A 82 -16.14 -0.19 7.54
N PRO A 83 -15.11 0.65 7.67
CA PRO A 83 -15.04 1.64 8.75
C PRO A 83 -16.32 2.47 8.80
N THR A 84 -16.87 2.67 10.00
CA THR A 84 -18.06 3.51 10.21
C THR A 84 -17.71 4.70 11.08
N ALA A 85 -18.32 5.85 10.81
CA ALA A 85 -18.23 7.03 11.65
C ALA A 85 -18.94 6.76 12.99
N ALA A 86 -18.37 7.24 14.11
CA ALA A 86 -18.94 7.09 15.44
C ALA A 86 -20.14 8.04 15.70
N GLY A 87 -21.05 8.19 14.73
CA GLY A 87 -22.25 9.04 14.85
C GLY A 87 -22.01 10.55 14.77
N LYS A 88 -20.79 10.99 14.41
CA LYS A 88 -20.48 12.41 14.17
C LYS A 88 -20.85 12.83 12.75
N ASP A 89 -21.32 14.07 12.61
CA ASP A 89 -21.43 14.72 11.31
C ASP A 89 -20.02 15.04 10.79
N LEU A 90 -19.54 14.21 9.85
CA LEU A 90 -18.22 14.33 9.24
C LEU A 90 -18.03 15.70 8.56
N ARG A 91 -19.11 16.34 8.10
CA ARG A 91 -19.06 17.62 7.38
C ARG A 91 -18.76 18.81 8.30
N GLN A 92 -18.78 18.62 9.61
CA GLN A 92 -18.30 19.60 10.59
C GLN A 92 -16.80 19.49 10.87
N SER A 93 -16.10 18.56 10.21
CA SER A 93 -14.64 18.46 10.30
C SER A 93 -13.97 19.76 9.87
N LYS A 94 -12.88 20.11 10.56
CA LYS A 94 -12.00 21.25 10.22
C LYS A 94 -11.51 21.20 8.77
N ASP A 95 -11.36 19.99 8.22
CA ASP A 95 -10.78 19.76 6.90
C ASP A 95 -11.83 19.76 5.77
N TYR A 96 -13.14 19.75 6.09
CA TYR A 96 -14.21 19.59 5.10
C TYR A 96 -14.16 20.60 3.95
N GLN A 97 -13.98 21.89 4.27
CA GLN A 97 -13.94 22.93 3.23
C GLN A 97 -12.74 22.74 2.28
N GLN A 98 -11.58 22.37 2.81
CA GLN A 98 -10.40 22.13 2.00
C GLN A 98 -10.58 20.89 1.12
N VAL A 99 -11.07 19.78 1.69
CA VAL A 99 -11.36 18.55 0.94
C VAL A 99 -12.38 18.80 -0.17
N LEU A 100 -13.46 19.54 0.11
CA LEU A 100 -14.49 19.89 -0.87
C LEU A 100 -13.90 20.69 -2.05
N LEU A 101 -13.05 21.69 -1.77
CA LEU A 101 -12.41 22.49 -2.81
C LEU A 101 -11.48 21.65 -3.69
N ASP A 102 -10.71 20.75 -3.09
CA ASP A 102 -9.77 19.89 -3.80
C ASP A 102 -10.49 18.87 -4.68
N VAL A 103 -11.53 18.21 -4.17
CA VAL A 103 -12.35 17.26 -4.92
C VAL A 103 -13.09 17.91 -6.10
N ARG A 104 -13.48 19.19 -5.95
CA ARG A 104 -14.07 19.96 -7.07
C ARG A 104 -13.04 20.27 -8.17
N ARG A 105 -11.76 20.38 -7.83
CA ARG A 105 -10.67 20.65 -8.78
C ARG A 105 -10.18 19.38 -9.49
N SER A 106 -10.47 18.19 -8.96
CA SER A 106 -9.98 16.90 -9.48
C SER A 106 -10.80 16.31 -10.64
N LEU A 107 -11.56 17.13 -11.38
CA LEU A 107 -12.44 16.67 -12.48
C LEU A 107 -11.70 15.86 -13.56
N ARG A 108 -10.42 16.20 -13.82
CA ARG A 108 -9.59 15.52 -14.82
C ARG A 108 -9.27 14.05 -14.47
N ARG A 109 -9.52 13.63 -13.22
CA ARG A 109 -9.24 12.26 -12.75
C ARG A 109 -10.35 11.28 -13.11
N PHE A 110 -11.53 11.77 -13.45
CA PHE A 110 -12.65 10.93 -13.85
C PHE A 110 -12.58 10.62 -15.35
N PRO A 111 -12.94 9.40 -15.79
CA PRO A 111 -12.94 9.03 -17.20
C PRO A 111 -13.72 10.02 -18.08
N PRO A 112 -13.18 10.41 -19.25
CA PRO A 112 -13.88 11.28 -20.18
C PRO A 112 -15.17 10.59 -20.65
N GLY A 113 -16.32 11.26 -20.50
CA GLY A 113 -17.63 10.72 -20.84
C GLY A 113 -18.41 10.09 -19.69
N MET A 114 -17.88 10.08 -18.46
CA MET A 114 -18.64 9.71 -17.27
C MET A 114 -19.86 10.65 -17.09
N PRO A 115 -21.08 10.11 -16.89
CA PRO A 115 -22.26 10.92 -16.59
C PRO A 115 -22.05 11.83 -15.38
N GLU A 116 -22.58 13.06 -15.46
CA GLU A 116 -22.40 14.07 -14.41
C GLU A 116 -22.95 13.60 -13.06
N GLU A 117 -24.11 12.95 -13.05
CA GLU A 117 -24.73 12.41 -11.83
C GLU A 117 -23.87 11.33 -11.17
N GLN A 118 -23.35 10.39 -11.97
CA GLN A 118 -22.45 9.34 -11.49
C GLN A 118 -21.17 9.95 -10.90
N ARG A 119 -20.59 10.93 -11.60
CA ARG A 119 -19.39 11.64 -11.14
C ARG A 119 -19.66 12.41 -9.85
N ALA A 120 -20.79 13.10 -9.74
CA ALA A 120 -21.17 13.81 -8.52
C ALA A 120 -21.30 12.84 -7.34
N GLY A 121 -21.92 11.67 -7.55
CA GLY A 121 -21.98 10.61 -6.55
C GLY A 121 -20.59 10.15 -6.09
N LEU A 122 -19.66 9.92 -7.03
CA LEU A 122 -18.28 9.55 -6.68
C LEU A 122 -17.51 10.68 -5.98
N GLN A 123 -17.78 11.95 -6.28
CA GLN A 123 -17.19 13.07 -5.56
C GLN A 123 -17.67 13.14 -4.12
N GLU A 124 -18.96 12.91 -3.86
CA GLU A 124 -19.49 12.81 -2.50
C GLU A 124 -18.89 11.60 -1.76
N ASP A 125 -18.79 10.45 -2.41
CA ASP A 125 -18.15 9.26 -1.85
C ASP A 125 -16.67 9.53 -1.50
N LEU A 126 -15.95 10.25 -2.36
CA LEU A 126 -14.56 10.64 -2.14
C LEU A 126 -14.41 11.54 -0.90
N ILE A 127 -15.28 12.54 -0.76
CA ILE A 127 -15.30 13.43 0.41
C ILE A 127 -15.56 12.61 1.68
N ASP A 128 -16.59 11.74 1.67
CA ASP A 128 -16.94 10.90 2.80
C ASP A 128 -15.77 10.01 3.24
N ILE A 129 -15.09 9.35 2.29
CA ILE A 129 -13.95 8.47 2.58
C ILE A 129 -12.83 9.25 3.28
N ILE A 130 -12.44 10.40 2.73
CA ILE A 130 -11.34 11.20 3.27
C ILE A 130 -11.67 11.64 4.70
N LEU A 131 -12.87 12.19 4.92
CA LEU A 131 -13.28 12.68 6.23
C LEU A 131 -13.41 11.56 7.26
N LEU A 132 -13.93 10.41 6.86
CA LEU A 132 -14.04 9.24 7.73
C LEU A 132 -12.67 8.74 8.19
N ILE A 133 -11.69 8.66 7.28
CA ILE A 133 -10.32 8.23 7.63
C ILE A 133 -9.69 9.21 8.62
N LEU A 134 -9.82 10.52 8.38
CA LEU A 134 -9.28 11.56 9.26
C LEU A 134 -9.96 11.57 10.64
N GLU A 135 -11.28 11.34 10.70
CA GLU A 135 -12.02 11.27 11.97
C GLU A 135 -11.56 10.10 12.83
N ARG A 136 -11.34 8.94 12.21
CA ARG A 136 -10.89 7.72 12.89
C ARG A 136 -9.41 7.75 13.28
N ASN A 137 -8.63 8.57 12.60
CA ASN A 137 -7.18 8.66 12.76
C ASN A 137 -6.79 10.12 13.04
N PRO A 138 -7.11 10.65 14.24
CA PRO A 138 -6.91 12.06 14.57
C PRO A 138 -5.44 12.52 14.56
N GLN A 139 -4.49 11.57 14.53
CA GLN A 139 -3.07 11.84 14.31
C GLN A 139 -2.72 12.22 12.87
N LEU A 140 -3.58 11.88 11.91
CA LEU A 140 -3.37 12.17 10.49
C LEU A 140 -3.90 13.57 10.14
N HIS A 141 -3.13 14.29 9.35
CA HIS A 141 -3.44 15.63 8.87
C HIS A 141 -3.64 15.58 7.37
N TYR A 142 -4.73 16.19 6.89
CA TYR A 142 -4.99 16.28 5.46
C TYR A 142 -3.93 17.14 4.77
N TYR A 143 -3.43 16.66 3.62
CA TYR A 143 -2.56 17.43 2.75
C TYR A 143 -3.17 17.54 1.34
N GLN A 144 -2.90 18.66 0.65
CA GLN A 144 -3.40 18.86 -0.71
C GLN A 144 -2.71 17.90 -1.68
N GLY A 145 -3.51 17.04 -2.32
CA GLY A 145 -3.05 15.95 -3.18
C GLY A 145 -3.43 14.57 -2.66
N TYR A 146 -3.79 14.43 -1.37
CA TYR A 146 -4.25 13.15 -0.82
C TYR A 146 -5.48 12.60 -1.56
N HIS A 147 -6.39 13.47 -1.98
CA HIS A 147 -7.57 13.10 -2.76
C HIS A 147 -7.23 12.43 -4.11
N ASP A 148 -6.08 12.72 -4.73
CA ASP A 148 -5.65 12.05 -5.97
C ASP A 148 -5.33 10.56 -5.74
N ILE A 149 -4.87 10.21 -4.53
CA ILE A 149 -4.69 8.81 -4.12
C ILE A 149 -6.05 8.17 -3.86
N VAL A 150 -6.88 8.81 -3.03
CA VAL A 150 -8.18 8.24 -2.63
C VAL A 150 -9.12 8.03 -3.82
N VAL A 151 -9.16 8.96 -4.78
CA VAL A 151 -10.00 8.80 -5.98
C VAL A 151 -9.54 7.62 -6.84
N THR A 152 -8.23 7.36 -6.92
CA THR A 152 -7.70 6.22 -7.67
C THR A 152 -8.17 4.90 -7.06
N PHE A 153 -8.13 4.77 -5.73
CA PHE A 153 -8.71 3.61 -5.03
C PHE A 153 -10.23 3.52 -5.23
N LEU A 154 -10.95 4.64 -5.10
CA LEU A 154 -12.40 4.67 -5.28
C LEU A 154 -12.82 4.17 -6.68
N LEU A 155 -12.12 4.61 -7.73
CA LEU A 155 -12.43 4.23 -9.10
C LEU A 155 -12.12 2.75 -9.39
N VAL A 156 -11.09 2.17 -8.76
CA VAL A 156 -10.67 0.78 -9.01
C VAL A 156 -11.46 -0.23 -8.16
N VAL A 157 -11.63 0.06 -6.86
CA VAL A 157 -12.17 -0.90 -5.89
C VAL A 157 -13.52 -0.52 -5.26
N GLY A 158 -14.02 0.68 -5.55
CA GLY A 158 -15.29 1.18 -5.02
C GLY A 158 -15.21 1.63 -3.56
N LYS A 159 -16.26 2.33 -3.09
CA LYS A 159 -16.27 3.06 -1.81
C LYS A 159 -15.83 2.21 -0.62
N ARG A 160 -16.47 1.06 -0.41
CA ARG A 160 -16.28 0.21 0.79
C ARG A 160 -14.84 -0.26 0.94
N LEU A 161 -14.28 -0.85 -0.13
CA LEU A 161 -12.92 -1.39 -0.09
C LEU A 161 -11.90 -0.25 -0.09
N ALA A 162 -12.16 0.83 -0.83
CA ALA A 162 -11.30 2.01 -0.85
C ALA A 162 -11.12 2.59 0.56
N THR A 163 -12.18 2.67 1.38
CA THR A 163 -12.06 3.17 2.76
C THR A 163 -11.06 2.35 3.57
N SER A 164 -11.19 1.02 3.60
CA SER A 164 -10.31 0.14 4.38
C SER A 164 -8.87 0.14 3.86
N LEU A 165 -8.69 0.08 2.54
CA LEU A 165 -7.36 0.07 1.92
C LEU A 165 -6.63 1.38 2.14
N VAL A 166 -7.31 2.51 1.91
CA VAL A 166 -6.71 3.84 2.08
C VAL A 166 -6.46 4.12 3.56
N GLU A 167 -7.31 3.73 4.50
CA GLU A 167 -7.03 3.87 5.94
C GLU A 167 -5.73 3.15 6.34
N LYS A 168 -5.55 1.90 5.86
CA LYS A 168 -4.31 1.14 6.06
C LYS A 168 -3.11 1.82 5.40
N LEU A 169 -3.29 2.30 4.17
CA LEU A 169 -2.24 2.98 3.42
C LEU A 169 -1.80 4.27 4.12
N SER A 170 -2.74 5.05 4.64
CA SER A 170 -2.53 6.33 5.32
C SER A 170 -1.85 6.20 6.67
N THR A 171 -2.06 5.08 7.36
CA THR A 171 -1.37 4.78 8.63
C THR A 171 0.02 4.16 8.43
N HIS A 172 0.39 3.80 7.19
CA HIS A 172 1.66 3.15 6.86
C HIS A 172 2.43 3.95 5.81
N HIS A 173 2.11 3.78 4.53
CA HIS A 173 2.90 4.30 3.41
C HIS A 173 2.83 5.82 3.29
N LEU A 174 1.67 6.42 3.57
CA LEU A 174 1.46 7.87 3.46
C LEU A 174 1.59 8.59 4.80
N ARG A 175 1.88 7.86 5.89
CA ARG A 175 1.88 8.39 7.24
C ARG A 175 2.73 9.65 7.37
N ASP A 176 3.95 9.59 6.84
CA ASP A 176 4.92 10.68 6.92
C ASP A 176 4.49 11.91 6.09
N PHE A 177 3.60 11.74 5.09
CA PHE A 177 3.00 12.84 4.33
C PHE A 177 1.80 13.49 5.05
N MET A 178 1.22 12.78 6.02
CA MET A 178 0.06 13.20 6.80
C MET A 178 0.44 13.69 8.20
N ASP A 179 1.71 14.02 8.42
CA ASP A 179 2.15 14.69 9.63
C ASP A 179 1.69 16.17 9.65
N PRO A 180 1.64 16.82 10.84
CA PRO A 180 1.23 18.22 10.95
C PRO A 180 2.11 19.19 10.13
N THR A 181 3.36 18.82 9.87
CA THR A 181 4.31 19.59 9.05
C THR A 181 4.85 18.72 7.91
N MET A 182 5.29 19.37 6.83
CA MET A 182 5.88 18.71 5.66
C MET A 182 7.35 18.32 5.86
N ASP A 183 7.89 18.41 7.07
CA ASP A 183 9.33 18.20 7.31
C ASP A 183 9.74 16.75 7.06
N ASN A 184 8.89 15.79 7.44
CA ASN A 184 9.12 14.38 7.15
C ASN A 184 9.01 14.08 5.64
N THR A 185 8.06 14.71 4.94
CA THR A 185 7.98 14.65 3.47
C THR A 185 9.24 15.19 2.81
N LYS A 186 9.78 16.32 3.29
CA LYS A 186 11.06 16.87 2.82
C LYS A 186 12.22 15.92 3.10
N HIS A 187 12.25 15.28 4.26
CA HIS A 187 13.26 14.26 4.57
C HIS A 187 13.19 13.08 3.60
N ILE A 188 11.98 12.63 3.22
CA ILE A 188 11.81 11.60 2.19
C ILE A 188 12.34 12.09 0.82
N LEU A 189 12.09 13.34 0.45
CA LEU A 189 12.62 13.92 -0.79
C LEU A 189 14.15 14.02 -0.80
N ASN A 190 14.79 14.17 0.36
CA ASN A 190 16.25 14.25 0.46
C ASN A 190 16.95 12.93 0.09
N TYR A 191 16.23 11.80 -0.01
CA TYR A 191 16.79 10.57 -0.59
C TYR A 191 17.03 10.68 -2.11
N LEU A 192 16.40 11.64 -2.81
CA LEU A 192 16.51 11.77 -4.27
C LEU A 192 17.94 12.04 -4.73
N MET A 193 18.59 13.08 -4.17
CA MET A 193 19.91 13.51 -4.60
C MET A 193 20.99 12.45 -4.36
N PRO A 194 21.07 11.78 -3.19
CA PRO A 194 21.98 10.65 -3.00
C PRO A 194 21.74 9.50 -3.97
N ILE A 195 20.49 9.19 -4.32
CA ILE A 195 20.20 8.13 -5.30
C ILE A 195 20.75 8.53 -6.69
N ILE A 196 20.54 9.77 -7.10
CA ILE A 196 21.07 10.29 -8.38
C ILE A 196 22.60 10.28 -8.37
N ASP A 197 23.25 10.76 -7.31
CA ASP A 197 24.71 10.77 -7.16
C ASP A 197 25.34 9.38 -7.34
N GLN A 198 24.70 8.34 -6.80
CA GLN A 198 25.22 6.97 -6.94
C GLN A 198 25.16 6.42 -8.37
N VAL A 199 24.28 6.95 -9.23
CA VAL A 199 24.10 6.47 -10.60
C VAL A 199 24.79 7.39 -11.61
N ASN A 200 24.60 8.70 -11.46
CA ASN A 200 25.17 9.73 -12.31
C ASN A 200 25.62 10.93 -11.45
N PRO A 201 26.89 10.94 -11.00
CA PRO A 201 27.48 12.05 -10.26
C PRO A 201 27.51 13.37 -11.06
N GLU A 202 27.65 13.31 -12.38
CA GLU A 202 27.70 14.51 -13.22
C GLU A 202 26.35 15.24 -13.25
N LEU A 203 25.26 14.49 -13.38
CA LEU A 203 23.90 15.02 -13.28
C LEU A 203 23.63 15.58 -11.87
N HIS A 204 24.05 14.85 -10.83
CA HIS A 204 23.96 15.32 -9.45
C HIS A 204 24.66 16.68 -9.27
N ASP A 205 25.92 16.80 -9.71
CA ASP A 205 26.71 18.01 -9.56
C ASP A 205 26.11 19.18 -10.37
N PHE A 206 25.55 18.90 -11.54
CA PHE A 206 24.81 19.89 -12.31
C PHE A 206 23.59 20.41 -11.54
N MET A 207 22.76 19.50 -11.02
CA MET A 207 21.56 19.86 -10.24
C MET A 207 21.91 20.60 -8.94
N GLN A 208 23.04 20.26 -8.31
CA GLN A 208 23.56 21.00 -7.15
C GLN A 208 23.97 22.42 -7.53
N ARG A 209 24.73 22.61 -8.62
CA ARG A 209 25.12 23.94 -9.12
C ARG A 209 23.93 24.79 -9.53
N ALA A 210 22.88 24.18 -10.08
CA ALA A 210 21.64 24.86 -10.42
C ALA A 210 20.78 25.21 -9.19
N GLU A 211 21.12 24.74 -7.99
CA GLU A 211 20.38 24.98 -6.74
C GLU A 211 18.89 24.59 -6.81
N VAL A 212 18.52 23.63 -7.66
CA VAL A 212 17.12 23.26 -7.91
C VAL A 212 16.43 22.59 -6.71
N GLY A 213 17.22 21.98 -5.82
CA GLY A 213 16.71 21.20 -4.69
C GLY A 213 15.87 20.00 -5.13
N THR A 214 14.89 19.59 -4.33
CA THR A 214 14.07 18.38 -4.58
C THR A 214 12.56 18.64 -4.58
N ILE A 215 12.14 19.91 -4.41
CA ILE A 215 10.72 20.28 -4.26
C ILE A 215 9.91 20.02 -5.53
N PHE A 216 10.52 20.00 -6.72
CA PHE A 216 9.84 19.64 -7.97
C PHE A 216 9.19 18.24 -7.91
N ALA A 217 9.77 17.31 -7.16
CA ALA A 217 9.28 15.94 -7.04
C ALA A 217 8.23 15.77 -5.92
N LEU A 218 7.96 16.80 -5.12
CA LEU A 218 7.01 16.74 -4.00
C LEU A 218 5.63 16.29 -4.47
N SER A 219 5.11 16.93 -5.52
CA SER A 219 3.79 16.61 -6.07
C SER A 219 3.71 15.17 -6.58
N TRP A 220 4.82 14.61 -7.06
CA TRP A 220 4.89 13.24 -7.58
C TRP A 220 4.74 12.24 -6.45
N LEU A 221 5.45 12.45 -5.34
CA LEU A 221 5.42 11.54 -4.20
C LEU A 221 4.07 11.58 -3.50
N ILE A 222 3.57 12.76 -3.16
CA ILE A 222 2.36 12.87 -2.33
C ILE A 222 1.07 12.48 -3.08
N THR A 223 1.11 12.41 -4.42
CA THR A 223 -0.03 11.98 -5.25
C THR A 223 0.20 10.63 -5.93
N TRP A 224 1.33 9.96 -5.64
CA TRP A 224 1.78 8.75 -6.35
C TRP A 224 1.71 8.90 -7.87
N PHE A 225 2.23 10.03 -8.36
CA PHE A 225 2.24 10.45 -9.77
C PHE A 225 0.85 10.63 -10.39
N GLY A 226 -0.23 10.43 -9.62
CA GLY A 226 -1.59 10.57 -10.08
C GLY A 226 -1.87 11.95 -10.64
N HIS A 227 -1.38 13.01 -10.01
CA HIS A 227 -1.64 14.37 -10.48
C HIS A 227 -1.00 14.69 -11.85
N VAL A 228 0.15 14.07 -12.15
CA VAL A 228 0.98 14.46 -13.30
C VAL A 228 0.76 13.56 -14.51
N LEU A 229 0.36 12.30 -14.29
CA LEU A 229 0.10 11.35 -15.36
C LEU A 229 -1.35 11.48 -15.87
N SER A 230 -1.47 11.66 -17.19
CA SER A 230 -2.77 11.80 -17.86
C SER A 230 -3.49 10.48 -18.10
N ASP A 231 -2.78 9.41 -18.44
CA ASP A 231 -3.38 8.09 -18.65
C ASP A 231 -3.59 7.36 -17.31
N PHE A 232 -4.86 7.20 -16.94
CA PHE A 232 -5.27 6.50 -15.73
C PHE A 232 -4.72 5.06 -15.66
N ARG A 233 -4.51 4.39 -16.81
CA ARG A 233 -3.98 3.02 -16.85
C ARG A 233 -2.54 2.96 -16.35
N HIS A 234 -1.72 3.95 -16.71
CA HIS A 234 -0.34 4.06 -16.22
C HIS A 234 -0.31 4.34 -14.71
N VAL A 235 -1.22 5.20 -14.22
CA VAL A 235 -1.36 5.45 -12.77
C VAL A 235 -1.68 4.16 -12.03
N VAL A 236 -2.71 3.43 -12.45
CA VAL A 236 -3.11 2.20 -11.75
C VAL A 236 -2.03 1.12 -11.84
N ARG A 237 -1.27 1.06 -12.95
CA ARG A 237 -0.09 0.18 -13.08
C ARG A 237 1.02 0.54 -12.08
N LEU A 238 1.25 1.82 -11.81
CA LEU A 238 2.18 2.25 -10.76
C LEU A 238 1.66 1.91 -9.36
N TYR A 239 0.35 1.95 -9.14
CA TYR A 239 -0.22 1.54 -7.86
C TYR A 239 -0.01 0.05 -7.61
N ASP A 240 -0.16 -0.80 -8.64
CA ASP A 240 0.20 -2.23 -8.55
C ASP A 240 1.66 -2.38 -8.07
N PHE A 241 2.58 -1.58 -8.62
CA PHE A 241 4.00 -1.60 -8.26
C PHE A 241 4.27 -1.08 -6.84
N PHE A 242 3.73 0.09 -6.48
CA PHE A 242 3.98 0.70 -5.17
C PHE A 242 3.40 -0.11 -4.02
N LEU A 243 2.22 -0.71 -4.20
CA LEU A 243 1.60 -1.57 -3.19
C LEU A 243 2.35 -2.89 -2.97
N ALA A 244 3.10 -3.35 -3.97
CA ALA A 244 3.91 -4.57 -3.88
C ALA A 244 5.32 -4.32 -3.33
N CYS A 245 5.73 -3.05 -3.18
CA CYS A 245 7.09 -2.63 -2.88
C CYS A 245 7.19 -1.85 -1.57
N HIS A 246 8.43 -1.53 -1.18
CA HIS A 246 8.73 -0.71 -0.01
C HIS A 246 8.15 0.72 -0.15
N PRO A 247 7.70 1.40 0.94
CA PRO A 247 7.09 2.73 0.91
C PRO A 247 7.92 3.84 0.28
N LEU A 248 9.24 3.64 0.23
CA LEU A 248 10.17 4.54 -0.44
C LEU A 248 10.27 4.30 -1.95
N MET A 249 9.67 3.26 -2.51
CA MET A 249 9.74 2.98 -3.95
C MET A 249 9.33 4.16 -4.85
N PRO A 250 8.33 5.00 -4.49
CA PRO A 250 8.03 6.23 -5.22
C PRO A 250 9.24 7.18 -5.38
N ILE A 251 10.16 7.26 -4.40
CA ILE A 251 11.35 8.12 -4.53
C ILE A 251 12.37 7.53 -5.53
N TYR A 252 12.49 6.21 -5.61
CA TYR A 252 13.35 5.55 -6.60
C TYR A 252 12.76 5.71 -8.00
N PHE A 253 11.44 5.61 -8.12
CA PHE A 253 10.76 5.88 -9.38
C PHE A 253 10.95 7.34 -9.84
N ALA A 254 10.87 8.31 -8.91
CA ALA A 254 11.21 9.70 -9.19
C ALA A 254 12.67 9.85 -9.67
N ALA A 255 13.63 9.21 -8.99
CA ALA A 255 15.04 9.24 -9.38
C ALA A 255 15.27 8.69 -10.79
N VAL A 256 14.61 7.57 -11.13
CA VAL A 256 14.71 6.96 -12.46
C VAL A 256 14.12 7.84 -13.55
N ILE A 257 13.06 8.61 -13.27
CA ILE A 257 12.54 9.61 -14.22
C ILE A 257 13.56 10.72 -14.45
N VAL A 258 14.19 11.25 -13.39
CA VAL A 258 15.21 12.29 -13.52
C VAL A 258 16.42 11.78 -14.30
N LEU A 259 16.92 10.58 -13.97
CA LEU A 259 18.03 9.93 -14.67
C LEU A 259 17.71 9.63 -16.13
N TYR A 260 16.47 9.26 -16.45
CA TYR A 260 16.05 9.04 -17.83
C TYR A 260 16.12 10.33 -18.67
N ARG A 261 15.94 11.49 -18.02
CA ARG A 261 15.96 12.81 -18.65
C ARG A 261 17.28 13.56 -18.43
N GLU A 262 18.37 12.84 -18.12
CA GLU A 262 19.66 13.43 -17.78
C GLU A 262 20.16 14.40 -18.86
N GLN A 263 20.03 14.05 -20.14
CA GLN A 263 20.47 14.88 -21.25
C GLN A 263 19.67 16.19 -21.33
N GLU A 264 18.34 16.10 -21.23
CA GLU A 264 17.47 17.29 -21.23
C GLU A 264 17.80 18.24 -20.06
N VAL A 265 18.12 17.67 -18.90
CA VAL A 265 18.49 18.46 -17.70
C VAL A 265 19.85 19.14 -17.90
N GLN A 266 20.84 18.42 -18.43
CA GLN A 266 22.19 18.95 -18.67
C GLN A 266 22.23 19.99 -19.79
N ASP A 267 21.31 19.89 -20.77
CA ASP A 267 21.17 20.85 -21.87
C ASP A 267 20.42 22.14 -21.47
N CYS A 268 19.81 22.19 -20.27
CA CYS A 268 19.17 23.40 -19.77
C CYS A 268 20.17 24.45 -19.27
N ASP A 269 19.70 25.69 -19.15
CA ASP A 269 20.41 26.71 -18.38
C ASP A 269 20.58 26.22 -16.93
N CYS A 270 21.80 26.33 -16.42
CA CYS A 270 22.21 25.84 -15.10
C CYS A 270 21.74 26.79 -13.98
N ASP A 271 20.43 26.98 -13.88
CA ASP A 271 19.77 27.78 -12.86
C ASP A 271 18.51 27.10 -12.31
N MET A 272 18.08 27.53 -11.12
CA MET A 272 16.98 26.90 -10.39
C MET A 272 15.68 26.91 -11.20
N ALA A 273 15.36 28.00 -11.90
CA ALA A 273 14.08 28.17 -12.56
C ALA A 273 13.97 27.27 -13.80
N SER A 274 15.02 27.21 -14.62
CA SER A 274 15.07 26.40 -15.84
C SER A 274 14.94 24.91 -15.53
N VAL A 275 15.76 24.40 -14.61
CA VAL A 275 15.73 22.98 -14.22
C VAL A 275 14.42 22.63 -13.52
N HIS A 276 13.92 23.51 -12.64
CA HIS A 276 12.64 23.29 -11.95
C HIS A 276 11.47 23.24 -12.95
N HIS A 277 11.45 24.13 -13.94
CA HIS A 277 10.42 24.16 -14.97
C HIS A 277 10.40 22.88 -15.80
N LEU A 278 11.58 22.46 -16.29
CA LEU A 278 11.73 21.23 -17.07
C LEU A 278 11.22 20.01 -16.30
N LEU A 279 11.73 19.83 -15.07
CA LEU A 279 11.43 18.65 -14.28
C LEU A 279 9.97 18.61 -13.86
N SER A 280 9.38 19.77 -13.48
CA SER A 280 7.96 19.85 -13.09
C SER A 280 6.99 19.37 -14.18
N GLN A 281 7.43 19.32 -15.44
CA GLN A 281 6.66 18.79 -16.56
C GLN A 281 7.15 17.38 -16.91
N ILE A 282 6.37 16.35 -16.57
CA ILE A 282 6.68 14.96 -16.94
C ILE A 282 6.14 14.67 -18.35
N PRO A 283 6.99 14.18 -19.28
CA PRO A 283 6.54 13.68 -20.58
C PRO A 283 5.52 12.55 -20.43
N GLN A 284 4.51 12.51 -21.29
CA GLN A 284 3.39 11.56 -21.16
C GLN A 284 3.67 10.19 -21.81
N ASP A 285 4.71 10.12 -22.64
CA ASP A 285 5.13 8.96 -23.43
C ASP A 285 6.37 8.25 -22.84
N LEU A 286 6.61 8.43 -21.54
CA LEU A 286 7.72 7.76 -20.86
C LEU A 286 7.60 6.22 -20.94
N PRO A 287 8.73 5.50 -21.05
CA PRO A 287 8.74 4.04 -21.11
C PRO A 287 8.49 3.42 -19.72
N TYR A 288 7.27 3.54 -19.19
CA TYR A 288 6.95 3.23 -17.79
C TYR A 288 7.37 1.84 -17.33
N GLU A 289 7.20 0.79 -18.13
CA GLU A 289 7.63 -0.58 -17.75
C GLU A 289 9.14 -0.69 -17.58
N THR A 290 9.92 -0.01 -18.44
CA THR A 290 11.38 0.08 -18.31
C THR A 290 11.76 0.87 -17.06
N LEU A 291 11.07 1.99 -16.79
CA LEU A 291 11.35 2.81 -15.61
C LEU A 291 10.98 2.08 -14.30
N ILE A 292 9.88 1.32 -14.27
CA ILE A 292 9.49 0.48 -13.13
C ILE A 292 10.57 -0.58 -12.85
N SER A 293 11.06 -1.25 -13.90
CA SER A 293 12.11 -2.26 -13.77
C SER A 293 13.40 -1.63 -13.21
N ARG A 294 13.84 -0.50 -13.78
CA ARG A 294 15.02 0.24 -13.30
C ARG A 294 14.87 0.72 -11.86
N ALA A 295 13.68 1.14 -11.44
CA ALA A 295 13.43 1.56 -10.06
C ALA A 295 13.60 0.38 -9.07
N GLY A 296 13.14 -0.81 -9.46
CA GLY A 296 13.39 -2.05 -8.72
C GLY A 296 14.88 -2.38 -8.61
N ASP A 297 15.62 -2.32 -9.73
CA ASP A 297 17.05 -2.58 -9.76
C ASP A 297 17.84 -1.60 -8.88
N LEU A 298 17.46 -0.31 -8.93
CA LEU A 298 18.08 0.75 -8.15
C LEU A 298 17.84 0.57 -6.66
N PHE A 299 16.65 0.12 -6.27
CA PHE A 299 16.32 -0.21 -4.88
C PHE A 299 17.16 -1.37 -4.33
N VAL A 300 17.42 -2.40 -5.15
CA VAL A 300 18.27 -3.53 -4.76
C VAL A 300 19.73 -3.11 -4.59
N GLN A 301 20.24 -2.26 -5.50
CA GLN A 301 21.63 -1.79 -5.46
C GLN A 301 21.89 -0.85 -4.28
N PHE A 302 20.95 0.08 -4.02
CA PHE A 302 21.07 1.11 -2.99
C PHE A 302 19.89 1.06 -2.02
N PRO A 303 19.78 0.03 -1.17
CA PRO A 303 18.65 -0.11 -0.26
C PRO A 303 18.56 1.06 0.73
N SER A 304 17.33 1.38 1.14
CA SER A 304 16.99 2.48 2.04
C SER A 304 17.82 2.53 3.32
N SER A 305 18.23 1.39 3.87
CA SER A 305 19.13 1.31 5.03
C SER A 305 20.50 1.98 4.80
N LYS A 306 21.12 1.75 3.64
CA LYS A 306 22.41 2.37 3.29
C LYS A 306 22.27 3.85 2.95
N LEU A 307 21.14 4.23 2.35
CA LEU A 307 20.85 5.62 2.05
C LEU A 307 20.50 6.40 3.32
N ALA A 308 19.81 5.78 4.29
CA ALA A 308 19.50 6.37 5.58
C ALA A 308 20.76 6.66 6.39
N GLU A 309 21.79 5.81 6.33
CA GLU A 309 23.09 6.10 6.95
C GLU A 309 23.79 7.31 6.30
N LYS A 310 23.77 7.41 4.97
CA LYS A 310 24.35 8.56 4.24
C LYS A 310 23.55 9.85 4.43
N ALA A 311 22.22 9.78 4.45
CA ALA A 311 21.33 10.90 4.70
C ALA A 311 21.33 11.32 6.18
N ALA A 312 21.47 10.37 7.11
CA ALA A 312 21.59 10.64 8.55
C ALA A 312 22.93 11.29 8.91
N ALA A 313 24.00 11.02 8.15
CA ALA A 313 25.25 11.78 8.23
C ALA A 313 25.08 13.26 7.84
N GLN A 314 23.98 13.61 7.14
CA GLN A 314 23.61 14.97 6.79
C GLN A 314 22.52 15.58 7.69
N GLN A 315 21.67 14.80 8.41
CA GLN A 315 20.76 15.29 9.47
C GLN A 315 20.03 14.17 10.25
N GLN A 316 19.74 14.42 11.54
CA GLN A 316 19.22 13.50 12.58
C GLN A 316 18.15 12.46 12.15
N SER A 317 18.34 11.21 12.59
CA SER A 317 17.44 10.07 12.34
C SER A 317 16.08 10.19 13.06
N VAL A 318 14.98 10.19 12.31
CA VAL A 318 13.60 10.04 12.81
C VAL A 318 13.03 8.70 12.33
N LYS A 319 12.20 8.02 13.13
CA LYS A 319 11.54 6.76 12.78
C LYS A 319 10.49 7.00 11.67
N THR A 320 10.85 6.77 10.41
CA THR A 320 9.98 6.92 9.23
C THR A 320 9.19 5.66 8.91
N ALA A 321 8.16 5.76 8.08
CA ALA A 321 7.39 4.62 7.54
C ALA A 321 8.27 3.55 6.88
N ALA A 322 9.45 3.94 6.38
CA ALA A 322 10.47 3.05 5.86
C ALA A 322 10.97 2.02 6.88
N SER A 323 11.06 2.41 8.16
CA SER A 323 11.59 1.55 9.22
C SER A 323 10.66 0.40 9.61
N THR A 324 9.34 0.55 9.41
CA THR A 324 8.31 -0.43 9.79
C THR A 324 7.89 -1.35 8.65
N PHE A 325 8.43 -1.16 7.43
CA PHE A 325 7.97 -1.92 6.27
C PHE A 325 8.34 -3.41 6.32
N LYS A 326 9.50 -3.77 6.85
CA LYS A 326 9.88 -5.20 6.98
C LYS A 326 8.88 -5.95 7.87
N ASP A 327 8.45 -5.33 8.96
CA ASP A 327 7.44 -5.91 9.86
C ASP A 327 6.09 -6.03 9.15
N PHE A 328 5.73 -5.03 8.34
CA PHE A 328 4.52 -5.05 7.51
C PHE A 328 4.56 -6.13 6.42
N GLU A 329 5.68 -6.30 5.72
CA GLU A 329 5.89 -7.36 4.73
C GLU A 329 5.80 -8.75 5.38
N LEU A 330 6.41 -8.94 6.55
CA LEU A 330 6.32 -10.18 7.31
C LEU A 330 4.88 -10.48 7.76
N ALA A 331 4.15 -9.46 8.23
CA ALA A 331 2.74 -9.61 8.61
C ALA A 331 1.87 -10.03 7.41
N SER A 332 2.02 -9.35 6.28
CA SER A 332 1.32 -9.65 5.02
C SER A 332 1.63 -11.06 4.49
N ALA A 333 2.86 -11.55 4.66
CA ALA A 333 3.26 -12.91 4.24
C ALA A 333 2.71 -14.03 5.16
N GLN A 334 2.26 -13.69 6.37
CA GLN A 334 1.81 -14.66 7.39
C GLN A 334 0.29 -14.62 7.61
N GLN A 335 -0.50 -14.25 6.59
CA GLN A 335 -1.96 -14.28 6.62
C GLN A 335 -2.51 -15.67 6.94
N ARG A 336 -2.62 -16.01 8.23
CA ARG A 336 -3.26 -17.23 8.73
C ARG A 336 -4.67 -16.91 9.25
N PRO A 337 -5.68 -17.75 8.95
CA PRO A 337 -7.04 -17.60 9.47
C PRO A 337 -7.09 -17.47 11.01
N ASP A 338 -6.18 -18.14 11.72
CA ASP A 338 -6.16 -18.23 13.19
C ASP A 338 -5.79 -16.91 13.88
N MET A 339 -5.03 -16.03 13.21
CA MET A 339 -4.66 -14.71 13.75
C MET A 339 -5.86 -13.77 13.82
N VAL A 340 -6.77 -13.87 12.85
CA VAL A 340 -8.04 -13.14 12.79
C VAL A 340 -8.95 -13.54 13.95
N LEU A 341 -9.06 -14.84 14.24
CA LEU A 341 -9.80 -15.33 15.40
C LEU A 341 -9.20 -14.80 16.71
N ARG A 342 -7.88 -14.73 16.83
CA ARG A 342 -7.19 -14.19 18.01
C ARG A 342 -7.37 -12.69 18.20
N GLN A 343 -7.40 -11.91 17.12
CA GLN A 343 -7.72 -10.48 17.15
C GLN A 343 -9.19 -10.22 17.52
N ARG A 344 -10.13 -11.01 16.99
CA ARG A 344 -11.56 -10.96 17.36
C ARG A 344 -11.78 -11.25 18.84
N PHE A 345 -11.07 -12.24 19.40
CA PHE A 345 -11.11 -12.53 20.83
C PHE A 345 -10.49 -11.42 21.69
N ARG A 346 -9.49 -10.68 21.19
CA ARG A 346 -8.96 -9.49 21.88
C ARG A 346 -9.92 -8.30 21.85
N GLY A 347 -10.65 -8.09 20.76
CA GLY A 347 -11.66 -7.04 20.63
C GLY A 347 -12.87 -7.25 21.54
N LEU A 348 -13.27 -8.51 21.78
CA LEU A 348 -14.38 -8.86 22.68
C LEU A 348 -14.03 -8.77 24.18
N LEU A 349 -12.75 -8.58 24.53
CA LEU A 349 -12.27 -8.57 25.92
C LEU A 349 -11.88 -7.17 26.44
N GLN A 350 -12.22 -6.08 25.75
CA GLN A 350 -12.12 -4.74 26.35
C GLN A 350 -13.26 -4.53 27.36
N PRO A 351 -12.98 -4.26 28.65
CA PRO A 351 -14.00 -3.80 29.58
C PRO A 351 -14.30 -2.32 29.27
N GLU A 352 -15.58 -1.97 29.16
CA GLU A 352 -16.03 -0.57 29.14
C GLU A 352 -15.52 0.18 30.38
N GLU A 353 -14.70 1.22 30.18
CA GLU A 353 -14.33 2.15 31.23
C GLU A 353 -15.50 3.08 31.58
N ARG A 354 -16.20 2.78 32.68
CA ARG A 354 -17.05 3.75 33.39
C ARG A 354 -16.18 4.66 34.27
N THR A 355 -16.27 5.96 33.97
CA THR A 355 -16.21 7.14 34.86
C THR A 355 -15.41 7.07 36.16
N LYS A 356 -14.45 8.00 36.24
CA LYS A 356 -13.62 8.37 37.39
C LYS A 356 -14.40 8.48 38.70
N ASP A 357 -13.87 7.87 39.77
CA ASP A 357 -14.00 8.45 41.11
C ASP A 357 -12.82 8.14 42.04
N VAL A 358 -12.71 9.02 43.03
CA VAL A 358 -11.58 9.37 43.90
C VAL A 358 -10.98 8.22 44.73
N LEU A 359 -9.64 8.22 44.77
CA LEU A 359 -8.71 7.65 45.76
C LEU A 359 -9.31 7.22 47.12
N THR A 360 -9.43 5.91 47.38
CA THR A 360 -9.32 5.34 48.76
C THR A 360 -8.82 3.88 48.73
N LYS A 361 -7.90 3.56 49.67
CA LYS A 361 -7.19 2.26 49.84
C LYS A 361 -8.14 1.05 49.94
N PRO A 362 -7.78 -0.14 49.43
CA PRO A 362 -8.61 -1.32 49.55
C PRO A 362 -8.51 -1.93 50.96
N ARG A 363 -9.67 -2.06 51.61
CA ARG A 363 -9.86 -2.83 52.85
C ARG A 363 -10.29 -4.24 52.46
N THR A 364 -9.43 -5.23 52.71
CA THR A 364 -9.66 -6.64 52.37
C THR A 364 -10.81 -7.24 53.19
N ASN A 365 -11.88 -7.68 52.53
CA ASN A 365 -13.07 -8.22 53.18
C ASN A 365 -12.96 -9.76 53.34
N ARG A 366 -12.88 -10.23 54.59
CA ARG A 366 -12.62 -11.64 54.98
C ARG A 366 -13.67 -12.65 54.49
N PHE A 367 -14.86 -12.20 54.11
CA PHE A 367 -15.97 -13.06 53.68
C PHE A 367 -15.77 -13.69 52.28
N VAL A 368 -15.02 -13.04 51.39
CA VAL A 368 -14.75 -13.57 50.04
C VAL A 368 -13.85 -14.81 50.09
N LYS A 369 -12.87 -14.83 51.01
CA LYS A 369 -11.99 -16.00 51.19
C LYS A 369 -12.73 -17.23 51.74
N LEU A 370 -13.73 -17.03 52.61
CA LEU A 370 -14.54 -18.11 53.15
C LEU A 370 -15.47 -18.72 52.09
N ALA A 371 -16.05 -17.90 51.21
CA ALA A 371 -16.88 -18.39 50.11
C ALA A 371 -16.09 -19.24 49.09
N VAL A 372 -14.85 -18.83 48.78
CA VAL A 372 -13.97 -19.56 47.86
C VAL A 372 -13.47 -20.89 48.46
N MET A 373 -13.22 -20.95 49.77
CA MET A 373 -12.90 -22.21 50.45
C MET A 373 -14.11 -23.17 50.55
N GLY A 374 -15.33 -22.65 50.74
CA GLY A 374 -16.54 -23.48 50.76
C GLY A 374 -16.82 -24.18 49.42
N LEU A 375 -16.60 -23.48 48.30
CA LEU A 375 -16.82 -23.99 46.95
C LEU A 375 -15.81 -25.08 46.53
N THR A 376 -14.56 -24.96 46.98
CA THR A 376 -13.49 -25.93 46.65
C THR A 376 -13.64 -27.25 47.42
N VAL A 377 -14.11 -27.20 48.67
CA VAL A 377 -14.39 -28.42 49.45
C VAL A 377 -15.60 -29.19 48.91
N ALA A 378 -16.66 -28.48 48.48
CA ALA A 378 -17.86 -29.11 47.90
C ALA A 378 -17.56 -29.83 46.57
N LEU A 379 -16.75 -29.22 45.69
CA LEU A 379 -16.32 -29.83 44.43
C LEU A 379 -15.40 -31.04 44.65
N GLY A 380 -14.51 -30.98 45.64
CA GLY A 380 -13.64 -32.11 46.01
C GLY A 380 -14.43 -33.31 46.53
N ALA A 381 -15.46 -33.10 47.36
CA ALA A 381 -16.30 -34.16 47.87
C ALA A 381 -17.17 -34.83 46.79
N ALA A 382 -17.70 -34.03 45.84
CA ALA A 382 -18.49 -34.54 44.73
C ALA A 382 -17.66 -35.40 43.76
N ALA A 383 -16.43 -34.99 43.46
CA ALA A 383 -15.52 -35.77 42.62
C ALA A 383 -15.16 -37.13 43.26
N LEU A 384 -14.93 -37.15 44.58
CA LEU A 384 -14.56 -38.37 45.30
C LEU A 384 -15.74 -39.35 45.42
N ALA A 385 -16.97 -38.85 45.55
CA ALA A 385 -18.18 -39.66 45.51
C ALA A 385 -18.42 -40.30 44.13
N VAL A 386 -18.21 -39.55 43.04
CA VAL A 386 -18.33 -40.07 41.67
C VAL A 386 -17.29 -41.14 41.37
N VAL A 387 -16.04 -40.95 41.82
CA VAL A 387 -14.96 -41.95 41.66
C VAL A 387 -15.27 -43.22 42.46
N LYS A 388 -15.82 -43.09 43.68
CA LYS A 388 -16.18 -44.24 44.51
C LYS A 388 -17.36 -45.03 43.92
N SER A 389 -18.37 -44.35 43.39
CA SER A 389 -19.49 -44.99 42.68
C SER A 389 -19.07 -45.65 41.36
N ALA A 390 -18.09 -45.09 40.64
CA ALA A 390 -17.55 -45.68 39.41
C ALA A 390 -16.75 -46.97 39.68
N LEU A 391 -16.07 -47.07 40.82
CA LEU A 391 -15.34 -48.27 41.24
C LEU A 391 -16.27 -49.42 41.67
N GLU A 392 -17.48 -49.12 42.14
CA GLU A 392 -18.49 -50.15 42.51
C GLU A 392 -19.22 -50.75 41.29
N TRP A 393 -19.16 -50.09 40.12
CA TRP A 393 -19.82 -50.54 38.88
C TRP A 393 -18.89 -51.27 37.89
N ALA A 394 -17.62 -51.49 38.23
CA ALA A 394 -16.71 -52.23 37.37
C ALA A 394 -17.04 -53.74 37.35
N PRO A 395 -17.31 -54.36 36.19
CA PRO A 395 -17.59 -55.79 36.10
C PRO A 395 -16.35 -56.62 36.48
N LYS A 396 -16.51 -57.57 37.40
CA LYS A 396 -15.47 -58.50 37.85
C LYS A 396 -15.00 -59.39 36.69
N PHE A 397 -13.93 -59.01 36.01
CA PHE A 397 -13.19 -59.93 35.13
C PHE A 397 -12.37 -60.89 35.98
N GLN A 398 -12.84 -62.13 36.08
CA GLN A 398 -12.07 -63.27 36.57
C GLN A 398 -10.98 -63.62 35.55
N LEU A 399 -9.72 -63.54 35.95
CA LEU A 399 -8.62 -64.27 35.34
C LEU A 399 -8.09 -65.26 36.39
N GLN A 400 -8.70 -66.45 36.42
CA GLN A 400 -8.05 -67.66 36.92
C GLN A 400 -7.30 -68.27 35.74
N LEU A 401 -5.96 -68.27 35.82
CA LEU A 401 -5.12 -69.48 35.98
C LEU A 401 -5.07 -70.31 34.68
N PHE A 402 -3.92 -70.61 34.10
CA PHE A 402 -2.81 -71.40 34.67
C PHE A 402 -1.56 -71.30 33.73
N PRO A 403 -0.36 -71.79 34.12
CA PRO A 403 0.94 -71.36 33.58
C PRO A 403 1.25 -71.72 32.14
#